data_AF-E4YWM4-F1
#
_entry.id   AF-E4YWM4-F1
#
_cell.length_a   1.000
_cell.length_b   1.000
_cell.length_c   1.000
_cell.angle_alpha   90.00
_cell.angle_beta   90.00
_cell.angle_gamma   90.00
#
_symmetry.space_group_name_H-M   'P 1'
#
loop_
_entity.id
_entity.type
_entity.pdbx_description
1 polymer ?
#
loop_
_entity_poly.entity_id
_entity_poly.type
_entity_poly.pdbx_seq_one_letter_code
_entity_poly.pdbx_strand_id
1 'polypeptide(L)'
;MVNFRKTVRKICFCCGKRKYETKSPEEDNKDFGGIENVAYEKENTMEAAKSRTVPEQKLSNVIQTHDFLEHYKDMISYDDINRENEELKNCFRSDVVSRVAQLPGNRGKNRYMNVLANEATRVKLAGSYINANYIEIKNSQTKDYIATQGPLPGTKADFWNMIWAEKSLVIVMLVQLVENGRIKCDQYWPFDEK
;
A
#
# COMPACT_ATOMS: atom_id res chain seq x y z
N MET A 1 -16.16 14.19 -30.90
CA MET A 1 -16.98 14.05 -29.67
C MET A 1 -17.58 12.66 -29.66
N VAL A 2 -17.03 11.74 -28.88
CA VAL A 2 -17.58 10.37 -28.74
C VAL A 2 -18.05 10.23 -27.30
N ASN A 3 -19.37 10.08 -27.16
CA ASN A 3 -20.10 9.85 -25.93
C ASN A 3 -19.78 8.43 -25.41
N PHE A 4 -19.05 8.32 -24.30
CA PHE A 4 -18.87 7.04 -23.59
C PHE A 4 -19.68 7.07 -22.28
N ARG A 5 -20.99 6.87 -22.41
CA ARG A 5 -21.86 6.48 -21.29
C ARG A 5 -21.97 4.95 -21.31
N LYS A 6 -21.76 4.33 -20.13
CA LYS A 6 -22.00 2.91 -19.75
C LYS A 6 -20.86 1.98 -20.22
N THR A 7 -20.10 1.28 -19.38
CA THR A 7 -20.55 0.38 -18.30
C THR A 7 -19.36 0.06 -17.39
N VAL A 8 -19.29 0.60 -16.17
CA VAL A 8 -18.42 0.03 -15.12
C VAL A 8 -19.24 -1.08 -14.46
N ARG A 9 -18.99 -2.35 -14.81
CA ARG A 9 -19.59 -3.47 -14.08
C ARG A 9 -18.88 -3.54 -12.71
N LYS A 10 -19.54 -3.00 -11.68
CA LYS A 10 -19.18 -3.17 -10.27
C LYS A 10 -19.20 -4.68 -9.95
N ILE A 11 -18.04 -5.29 -9.75
CA ILE A 11 -17.92 -6.50 -8.91
C ILE A 11 -17.24 -6.03 -7.62
N CYS A 12 -18.03 -5.41 -6.74
CA CYS A 12 -17.67 -5.23 -5.34
C CYS A 12 -18.25 -6.44 -4.60
N PHE A 13 -17.40 -7.34 -4.12
CA PHE A 13 -17.85 -8.56 -3.45
C PHE A 13 -18.07 -8.37 -1.94
N CYS A 14 -18.04 -7.14 -1.42
CA CYS A 14 -18.15 -6.92 0.02
C CYS A 14 -19.53 -6.33 0.40
N CYS A 15 -20.41 -7.25 0.76
CA CYS A 15 -21.45 -7.13 1.79
C CYS A 15 -22.60 -6.12 1.58
N GLY A 16 -23.80 -6.66 1.41
CA GLY A 16 -25.05 -5.92 1.37
C GLY A 16 -25.42 -5.28 2.71
N LYS A 17 -25.96 -4.06 2.59
CA LYS A 17 -26.67 -3.26 3.60
C LYS A 17 -25.83 -2.61 4.71
N ARG A 18 -25.66 -1.29 4.59
CA ARG A 18 -26.17 -0.30 5.56
C ARG A 18 -26.22 1.09 4.91
N LYS A 19 -27.35 1.78 5.06
CA LYS A 19 -27.56 3.16 4.59
C LYS A 19 -26.62 4.09 5.37
N TYR A 20 -25.93 4.98 4.68
CA TYR A 20 -25.30 6.15 5.30
C TYR A 20 -26.42 7.11 5.72
N GLU A 21 -26.60 7.32 7.02
CA GLU A 21 -27.38 8.43 7.53
C GLU A 21 -26.46 9.64 7.66
N THR A 22 -26.79 10.71 6.94
CA THR A 22 -26.14 12.01 7.04
C THR A 22 -26.62 12.72 8.30
N LYS A 23 -25.73 13.04 9.24
CA LYS A 23 -26.00 14.09 10.24
C LYS A 23 -25.67 15.45 9.63
N SER A 24 -26.57 16.41 9.81
CA SER A 24 -26.44 17.80 9.36
C SER A 24 -25.26 18.52 10.04
N PRO A 25 -24.70 19.55 9.41
CA PRO A 25 -23.48 20.19 9.87
C PRO A 25 -23.78 21.29 10.90
N GLU A 26 -24.19 20.93 12.09
CA GLU A 26 -24.26 21.85 13.24
C GLU A 26 -24.17 21.00 14.51
N GLU A 27 -23.21 21.35 15.38
CA GLU A 27 -22.89 20.74 16.68
C GLU A 27 -21.99 19.49 16.70
N ASP A 28 -20.68 19.72 16.52
CA ASP A 28 -19.67 19.10 17.38
C ASP A 28 -18.35 19.90 17.25
N ASN A 29 -18.30 21.05 17.93
CA ASN A 29 -17.03 21.66 18.34
C ASN A 29 -16.45 20.77 19.45
N LYS A 30 -15.84 19.66 19.05
CA LYS A 30 -14.89 18.94 19.88
C LYS A 30 -13.56 18.98 19.16
N ASP A 31 -12.66 19.75 19.75
CA ASP A 31 -11.24 19.76 19.49
C ASP A 31 -10.72 18.32 19.60
N PHE A 32 -10.69 17.60 18.47
CA PHE A 32 -9.93 16.37 18.36
C PHE A 32 -8.49 16.78 18.16
N GLY A 33 -7.85 17.02 19.30
CA GLY A 33 -6.44 17.36 19.45
C GLY A 33 -5.56 16.58 18.50
N GLY A 34 -4.51 17.27 18.05
CA GLY A 34 -3.62 16.88 16.99
C GLY A 34 -3.12 15.43 17.07
N ILE A 35 -2.76 14.93 15.90
CA ILE A 35 -2.10 13.64 15.71
C ILE A 35 -0.88 13.56 16.64
N GLU A 36 -1.03 12.90 17.79
CA GLU A 36 0.08 12.59 18.68
C GLU A 36 1.01 11.58 17.99
N ASN A 37 2.07 12.12 17.40
CA ASN A 37 3.19 11.37 16.85
C ASN A 37 4.13 10.93 17.99
N VAL A 38 3.77 9.87 18.71
CA VAL A 38 4.61 9.28 19.78
C VAL A 38 5.75 8.40 19.21
N ALA A 39 6.14 8.58 17.95
CA ALA A 39 7.22 7.82 17.32
C ALA A 39 8.44 8.69 16.97
N TYR A 40 8.48 9.95 17.42
CA TYR A 40 9.60 10.86 17.18
C TYR A 40 10.45 11.02 18.43
N GLU A 41 11.22 9.99 18.79
CA GLU A 41 12.45 10.11 19.58
C GLU A 41 13.15 8.74 19.67
N LYS A 42 13.86 8.40 18.60
CA LYS A 42 15.10 7.61 18.56
C LYS A 42 15.30 7.16 17.13
N GLU A 43 16.19 7.85 16.42
CA GLU A 43 17.12 7.27 15.44
C GLU A 43 17.94 8.41 14.79
N ASN A 44 18.76 9.07 15.61
CA ASN A 44 19.98 9.72 15.15
C ASN A 44 21.12 8.71 15.37
N THR A 45 21.38 7.85 14.38
CA THR A 45 22.68 7.18 14.12
C THR A 45 22.52 6.17 12.99
N MET A 46 22.52 6.61 11.73
CA MET A 46 22.88 5.73 10.61
C MET A 46 23.66 6.51 9.56
N GLU A 47 24.94 6.69 9.85
CA GLU A 47 25.96 6.95 8.86
C GLU A 47 26.53 5.60 8.40
N ALA A 48 26.80 5.47 7.10
CA ALA A 48 27.42 4.33 6.40
C ALA A 48 26.54 3.10 6.09
N ALA A 49 25.87 3.12 4.93
CA ALA A 49 25.59 1.91 4.16
C ALA A 49 25.99 2.12 2.70
N LYS A 50 27.20 1.67 2.36
CA LYS A 50 27.74 1.63 1.00
C LYS A 50 26.92 0.63 0.16
N SER A 51 26.71 1.02 -1.10
CA SER A 51 26.21 0.20 -2.21
C SER A 51 26.68 -1.25 -2.13
N ARG A 52 25.75 -2.17 -1.81
CA ARG A 52 25.92 -3.61 -2.00
C ARG A 52 24.81 -4.07 -2.93
N THR A 53 25.21 -4.64 -4.06
CA THR A 53 24.33 -5.34 -5.00
C THR A 53 23.64 -6.50 -4.28
N VAL A 54 22.31 -6.56 -4.36
CA VAL A 54 21.50 -7.65 -3.80
C VAL A 54 21.90 -8.95 -4.52
N PRO A 55 22.42 -9.97 -3.83
CA PRO A 55 22.68 -11.26 -4.45
C PRO A 55 21.37 -11.86 -4.95
N GLU A 56 21.37 -12.40 -6.16
CA GLU A 56 20.24 -13.15 -6.71
C GLU A 56 20.02 -14.40 -5.85
N GLN A 57 19.16 -14.29 -4.83
CA GLN A 57 18.88 -15.39 -3.92
C GLN A 57 17.97 -16.40 -4.63
N LYS A 58 18.50 -17.63 -4.73
CA LYS A 58 17.78 -18.83 -5.11
C LYS A 58 16.56 -18.94 -4.19
N LEU A 59 15.35 -18.85 -4.74
CA LEU A 59 14.12 -19.25 -4.04
C LEU A 59 14.26 -20.75 -3.74
N SER A 60 14.88 -21.10 -2.63
CA SER A 60 15.38 -22.46 -2.39
C SER A 60 14.26 -23.44 -2.01
N ASN A 61 13.07 -22.94 -1.69
CA ASN A 61 11.99 -23.74 -1.07
C ASN A 61 10.79 -23.84 -2.01
N VAL A 62 11.02 -24.19 -3.28
CA VAL A 62 9.91 -24.48 -4.22
C VAL A 62 9.30 -25.83 -3.84
N ILE A 63 8.04 -25.83 -3.44
CA ILE A 63 7.28 -27.02 -3.06
C ILE A 63 6.44 -27.49 -4.25
N GLN A 64 6.54 -28.76 -4.62
CA GLN A 64 5.70 -29.34 -5.66
C GLN A 64 4.25 -29.42 -5.17
N THR A 65 3.29 -29.21 -6.08
CA THR A 65 1.86 -29.17 -5.70
C THR A 65 1.39 -30.46 -5.02
N HIS A 66 1.93 -31.62 -5.41
CA HIS A 66 1.57 -32.91 -4.80
C HIS A 66 2.12 -33.09 -3.38
N ASP A 67 3.21 -32.40 -3.03
CA ASP A 67 3.84 -32.48 -1.70
C ASP A 67 3.33 -31.39 -0.75
N PHE A 68 2.63 -30.38 -1.26
CA PHE A 68 2.26 -29.18 -0.51
C PHE A 68 1.51 -29.48 0.79
N LEU A 69 0.55 -30.41 0.76
CA LEU A 69 -0.27 -30.71 1.92
C LEU A 69 0.55 -31.32 3.07
N GLU A 70 1.44 -32.25 2.76
CA GLU A 70 2.25 -32.91 3.79
C GLU A 70 3.32 -31.96 4.32
N HIS A 71 3.99 -31.25 3.42
CA HIS A 71 4.95 -30.21 3.79
C HIS A 71 4.32 -29.14 4.69
N TYR A 72 3.11 -28.67 4.38
CA TYR A 72 2.42 -27.68 5.20
C TYR A 72 2.11 -28.18 6.62
N LYS A 73 1.71 -29.45 6.76
CA LYS A 73 1.47 -30.04 8.10
C LYS A 73 2.76 -30.12 8.90
N ASP A 74 3.86 -30.50 8.28
CA ASP A 74 5.18 -30.51 8.91
C ASP A 74 5.55 -29.10 9.36
N MET A 75 5.35 -28.10 8.48
CA MET A 75 5.69 -26.72 8.80
C MET A 75 4.92 -26.17 10.00
N ILE A 76 3.64 -26.53 10.17
CA ILE A 76 2.87 -26.15 11.36
C ILE A 76 3.39 -26.88 12.59
N SER A 77 3.68 -28.17 12.46
CA SER A 77 4.09 -29.02 13.58
C SER A 77 5.43 -28.60 14.17
N TYR A 78 6.33 -28.09 13.35
CA TYR A 78 7.69 -27.71 13.72
C TYR A 78 7.93 -26.20 13.82
N ASP A 79 6.88 -25.38 13.70
CA ASP A 79 6.96 -23.90 13.72
C ASP A 79 7.81 -23.31 12.58
N ASP A 80 8.00 -24.08 11.50
CA ASP A 80 8.86 -23.72 10.37
C ASP A 80 8.32 -22.50 9.63
N ILE A 81 7.00 -22.28 9.62
CA ILE A 81 6.40 -21.08 9.03
C ILE A 81 6.97 -19.81 9.66
N ASN A 82 7.08 -19.79 11.00
CA ASN A 82 7.62 -18.64 11.70
C ASN A 82 9.12 -18.49 11.44
N ARG A 83 9.86 -19.61 11.43
CA ARG A 83 11.29 -19.60 11.10
C ARG A 83 11.56 -19.03 9.71
N GLU A 84 10.85 -19.51 8.69
CA GLU A 84 10.98 -19.00 7.32
C GLU A 84 10.60 -17.51 7.23
N ASN A 85 9.55 -17.09 7.94
CA ASN A 85 9.17 -15.67 8.00
C ASN A 85 10.27 -14.79 8.61
N GLU A 86 10.96 -15.26 9.65
CA GLU A 86 12.10 -14.54 10.25
C GLU A 86 13.30 -14.47 9.28
N GLU A 87 13.56 -15.53 8.52
CA GLU A 87 14.60 -15.54 7.48
C GLU A 87 14.28 -14.49 6.40
N LEU A 88 13.03 -14.41 5.95
CA LEU A 88 12.59 -13.41 4.96
C LEU A 88 12.81 -11.97 5.44
N LYS A 89 12.60 -11.67 6.72
CA LYS A 89 12.84 -10.33 7.28
C LYS A 89 14.30 -9.88 7.12
N ASN A 90 15.24 -10.81 7.06
CA ASN A 90 16.66 -10.51 6.92
C ASN A 90 17.10 -10.36 5.45
N CYS A 91 16.34 -10.91 4.50
CA CYS A 91 16.65 -10.83 3.06
C CYS A 91 16.37 -9.45 2.45
N PHE A 92 15.37 -8.71 2.93
CA PHE A 92 14.89 -7.47 2.28
C PHE A 92 15.41 -6.16 2.90
N ARG A 93 16.40 -6.21 3.81
CA ARG A 93 16.91 -5.00 4.48
C ARG A 93 17.62 -3.99 3.55
N SER A 94 17.84 -4.33 2.28
CA SER A 94 18.53 -3.44 1.31
C SER A 94 17.58 -2.55 0.48
N ASP A 95 16.28 -2.59 0.70
CA ASP A 95 15.34 -1.71 0.00
C ASP A 95 15.48 -0.28 0.52
N VAL A 96 16.24 0.52 -0.22
CA VAL A 96 16.54 1.91 0.14
C VAL A 96 15.24 2.70 0.12
N VAL A 97 14.81 3.15 1.30
CA VAL A 97 13.70 4.09 1.48
C VAL A 97 13.90 5.29 0.56
N SER A 98 12.82 5.72 -0.09
CA SER A 98 12.88 6.86 -1.00
C SER A 98 13.31 8.14 -0.29
N ARG A 99 14.36 8.79 -0.81
CA ARG A 99 14.76 10.13 -0.35
C ARG A 99 13.69 11.15 -0.70
N VAL A 100 13.02 10.96 -1.84
CA VAL A 100 11.89 11.79 -2.28
C VAL A 100 10.71 11.69 -1.31
N ALA A 101 10.41 10.49 -0.81
CA ALA A 101 9.34 10.28 0.18
C ALA A 101 9.57 11.06 1.49
N GLN A 102 10.83 11.30 1.85
CA GLN A 102 11.24 11.96 3.10
C GLN A 102 11.32 13.50 2.99
N LEU A 103 11.25 14.05 1.77
CA LEU A 103 11.30 15.51 1.57
C LEU A 103 10.18 16.21 2.36
N PRO A 104 10.44 17.39 2.96
CA PRO A 104 9.44 18.09 3.78
C PRO A 104 8.08 18.27 3.09
N GLY A 105 8.08 18.63 1.80
CA GLY A 105 6.85 18.81 1.01
C GLY A 105 6.07 17.52 0.72
N ASN A 106 6.69 16.35 0.93
CA ASN A 106 6.09 15.05 0.68
C ASN A 106 5.67 14.31 1.95
N ARG A 107 6.06 14.80 3.14
CA ARG A 107 5.72 14.14 4.42
C ARG A 107 4.21 13.95 4.58
N GLY A 108 3.41 14.99 4.27
CA GLY A 108 1.95 14.94 4.31
C GLY A 108 1.29 14.04 3.25
N LYS A 109 2.08 13.46 2.34
CA LYS A 109 1.60 12.51 1.33
C LYS A 109 1.78 11.04 1.73
N ASN A 110 2.48 10.77 2.84
CA ASN A 110 2.62 9.43 3.41
C ASN A 110 1.61 9.24 4.54
N ARG A 111 0.83 8.15 4.49
CA ARG A 111 -0.14 7.83 5.55
C ARG A 111 0.55 7.42 6.85
N TYR A 112 1.69 6.74 6.73
CA TYR A 112 2.51 6.31 7.86
C TYR A 112 3.97 6.68 7.58
N MET A 113 4.61 7.38 8.51
CA MET A 113 5.99 7.84 8.33
C MET A 113 7.02 6.70 8.37
N ASN A 114 6.65 5.57 8.96
CA ASN A 114 7.44 4.34 8.99
C ASN A 114 7.14 3.40 7.82
N VAL A 115 6.26 3.76 6.89
CA VAL A 115 5.94 2.98 5.68
C VAL A 115 6.05 3.91 4.47
N LEU A 116 7.24 3.94 3.89
CA LEU A 116 7.60 4.85 2.80
C LEU A 116 7.89 4.05 1.53
N ALA A 117 7.65 4.69 0.38
CA ALA A 117 7.94 4.06 -0.90
C ALA A 117 9.43 3.71 -1.04
N ASN A 118 9.73 2.55 -1.62
CA ASN A 118 11.10 2.15 -1.97
C ASN A 118 11.60 3.00 -3.16
N GLU A 119 12.81 3.56 -3.07
CA GLU A 119 13.38 4.43 -4.12
C GLU A 119 13.51 3.71 -5.47
N ALA A 120 13.91 2.44 -5.47
CA ALA A 120 14.22 1.69 -6.68
C ALA A 120 12.96 1.41 -7.52
N THR A 121 11.83 1.17 -6.86
CA THR A 121 10.60 0.70 -7.52
C THR A 121 9.45 1.70 -7.43
N ARG A 122 9.65 2.90 -6.88
CA ARG A 122 8.54 3.86 -6.72
C ARG A 122 7.93 4.28 -8.05
N VAL A 123 6.62 4.51 -8.04
CA VAL A 123 5.92 5.16 -9.15
C VAL A 123 6.28 6.65 -9.17
N LYS A 124 6.50 7.21 -10.37
CA LYS A 124 6.91 8.60 -10.56
C LYS A 124 5.82 9.36 -11.30
N LEU A 125 5.18 10.30 -10.62
CA LEU A 125 4.22 11.22 -11.25
C LEU A 125 4.93 12.45 -11.79
N ALA A 126 4.39 13.03 -12.87
CA ALA A 126 4.85 14.32 -13.37
C ALA A 126 4.46 15.42 -12.36
N GLY A 127 5.46 15.99 -11.68
CA GLY A 127 5.28 17.14 -10.79
C GLY A 127 4.76 16.82 -9.37
N SER A 128 4.63 15.55 -9.00
CA SER A 128 4.17 15.14 -7.68
C SER A 128 4.86 13.87 -7.18
N TYR A 129 4.69 13.57 -5.90
CA TYR A 129 5.11 12.33 -5.27
C TYR A 129 3.86 11.58 -4.82
N ILE A 130 3.88 10.25 -5.01
CA ILE A 130 2.88 9.32 -4.49
C ILE A 130 3.59 8.17 -3.80
N ASN A 131 3.06 7.72 -2.67
CA ASN A 131 3.57 6.54 -1.96
C ASN A 131 3.01 5.27 -2.61
N ALA A 132 3.69 4.84 -3.68
CA ALA A 132 3.37 3.66 -4.45
C ALA A 132 4.63 3.05 -5.06
N ASN A 133 4.64 1.72 -5.22
CA ASN A 133 5.74 0.94 -5.77
C ASN A 133 5.22 -0.05 -6.81
N TYR A 134 5.98 -0.22 -7.89
CA TYR A 134 5.78 -1.30 -8.83
C TYR A 134 6.17 -2.64 -8.18
N ILE A 135 5.35 -3.66 -8.42
CA ILE A 135 5.63 -5.05 -8.07
C ILE A 135 5.76 -5.82 -9.37
N GLU A 136 6.93 -6.43 -9.56
CA GLU A 136 7.24 -7.27 -10.71
C GLU A 136 7.01 -8.73 -10.34
N ILE A 137 6.22 -9.45 -11.15
CA ILE A 137 6.12 -10.90 -11.04
C ILE A 137 7.24 -11.50 -11.87
N LYS A 138 8.00 -12.43 -11.26
CA LYS A 138 9.02 -13.19 -12.01
C LYS A 138 8.37 -13.87 -13.22
N ASN A 139 9.04 -13.77 -14.37
CA ASN A 139 8.58 -14.28 -15.67
C ASN A 139 7.37 -13.56 -16.30
N SER A 140 6.92 -12.44 -15.74
CA SER A 140 6.08 -11.51 -16.47
C SER A 140 6.93 -10.56 -17.31
N GLN A 141 6.44 -10.22 -18.50
CA GLN A 141 7.07 -9.21 -19.37
C GLN A 141 6.64 -7.78 -19.00
N THR A 142 5.73 -7.63 -18.04
CA THR A 142 5.15 -6.35 -17.63
C THR A 142 5.26 -6.13 -16.12
N LYS A 143 5.24 -4.85 -15.72
CA LYS A 143 4.98 -4.49 -14.32
C LYS A 143 3.51 -4.75 -14.06
N ASP A 144 3.20 -5.84 -13.36
CA ASP A 144 1.83 -6.34 -13.30
C ASP A 144 0.98 -5.63 -12.24
N TYR A 145 1.62 -5.16 -11.17
CA TYR A 145 0.92 -4.55 -10.06
C TYR A 145 1.61 -3.29 -9.57
N ILE A 146 0.79 -2.41 -9.00
CA ILE A 146 1.24 -1.27 -8.21
C ILE A 146 0.66 -1.46 -6.81
N ALA A 147 1.53 -1.60 -5.82
CA ALA A 147 1.13 -1.46 -4.43
C ALA A 147 1.20 0.01 -4.03
N THR A 148 0.11 0.54 -3.48
CA THR A 148 0.01 1.92 -3.03
C THR A 148 -0.68 1.97 -1.68
N GLN A 149 -0.36 2.98 -0.88
CA GLN A 149 -1.12 3.25 0.35
C GLN A 149 -2.60 3.57 0.03
N GLY A 150 -3.49 3.37 1.01
CA GLY A 150 -4.85 3.90 0.95
C GLY A 150 -4.82 5.43 0.85
N PRO A 151 -5.41 6.05 -0.19
CA PRO A 151 -5.34 7.50 -0.42
C PRO A 151 -5.73 8.33 0.80
N LEU A 152 -5.01 9.43 1.02
CA LEU A 152 -5.35 10.45 2.00
C LEU A 152 -6.28 11.48 1.37
N PRO A 153 -6.99 12.30 2.17
CA PRO A 153 -7.82 13.37 1.64
C PRO A 153 -7.09 14.27 0.63
N GLY A 154 -5.83 14.62 0.93
CA GLY A 154 -4.96 15.44 0.08
C GLY A 154 -4.20 14.71 -1.03
N THR A 155 -4.32 13.39 -1.16
CA THR A 155 -3.61 12.62 -2.21
C THR A 155 -4.54 11.87 -3.17
N LYS A 156 -5.87 12.07 -3.08
CA LYS A 156 -6.83 11.47 -4.02
C LYS A 156 -6.55 11.84 -5.49
N ALA A 157 -6.19 13.09 -5.74
CA ALA A 157 -5.86 13.55 -7.09
C ALA A 157 -4.59 12.87 -7.62
N ASP A 158 -3.55 12.78 -6.79
CA ASP A 158 -2.31 12.05 -7.12
C ASP A 158 -2.62 10.57 -7.42
N PHE A 159 -3.50 9.94 -6.64
CA PHE A 159 -3.93 8.55 -6.83
C PHE A 159 -4.64 8.33 -8.18
N TRP A 160 -5.59 9.20 -8.55
CA TRP A 160 -6.25 9.11 -9.86
C TRP A 160 -5.33 9.46 -11.03
N ASN A 161 -4.42 10.43 -10.84
CA ASN A 161 -3.39 10.74 -11.83
C ASN A 161 -2.48 9.54 -12.09
N MET A 162 -2.11 8.80 -11.05
CA MET A 162 -1.37 7.55 -11.17
C MET A 162 -2.14 6.52 -11.98
N ILE A 163 -3.39 6.24 -11.61
CA ILE A 163 -4.24 5.26 -12.30
C ILE A 163 -4.36 5.59 -13.78
N TRP A 164 -4.59 6.86 -14.11
CA TRP A 164 -4.70 7.33 -15.48
C TRP A 164 -3.39 7.17 -16.26
N ALA A 165 -2.28 7.64 -15.69
CA ALA A 165 -0.96 7.57 -16.33
C ALA A 165 -0.51 6.13 -16.58
N GLU A 166 -0.74 5.25 -15.61
CA GLU A 166 -0.38 3.83 -15.66
C GLU A 166 -1.41 2.98 -16.42
N LYS A 167 -2.47 3.60 -16.95
CA LYS A 167 -3.57 2.93 -17.68
C LYS A 167 -4.16 1.77 -16.89
N SER A 168 -4.21 1.89 -15.56
CA SER A 168 -4.70 0.83 -14.68
C SER A 168 -6.21 0.66 -14.84
N LEU A 169 -6.65 -0.54 -15.24
CA LEU A 169 -8.06 -0.85 -15.48
C LEU A 169 -8.78 -1.38 -14.23
N VAL A 170 -8.03 -1.90 -13.27
CA VAL A 170 -8.55 -2.57 -12.07
C VAL A 170 -7.89 -1.97 -10.83
N ILE A 171 -8.72 -1.65 -9.84
CA ILE A 171 -8.28 -1.23 -8.50
C ILE A 171 -8.78 -2.29 -7.52
N VAL A 172 -7.86 -2.89 -6.76
CA VAL A 172 -8.19 -3.84 -5.69
C VAL A 172 -7.94 -3.14 -4.35
N MET A 173 -9.00 -2.97 -3.56
CA MET A 173 -8.92 -2.37 -2.22
C MET A 173 -9.19 -3.44 -1.16
N LEU A 174 -8.19 -3.68 -0.30
CA LEU A 174 -8.22 -4.75 0.70
C LEU A 174 -8.52 -4.26 2.13
N VAL A 175 -8.89 -2.97 2.29
CA VAL A 175 -9.16 -2.34 3.59
C VAL A 175 -10.53 -1.67 3.59
N GLN A 176 -11.13 -1.52 4.77
CA GLN A 176 -12.28 -0.62 4.92
C GLN A 176 -11.81 0.84 5.02
N LEU A 177 -12.73 1.80 4.88
CA LEU A 177 -12.40 3.21 5.12
C LEU A 177 -12.00 3.45 6.59
N VAL A 178 -12.69 2.78 7.51
CA VAL A 178 -12.48 2.86 8.96
C VAL A 178 -12.45 1.46 9.54
N GLU A 179 -11.45 1.17 10.38
CA GLU A 179 -11.31 -0.08 11.11
C GLU A 179 -11.01 0.23 12.58
N ASN A 180 -11.76 -0.37 13.51
CA ASN A 180 -11.59 -0.14 14.96
C ASN A 180 -11.56 1.36 15.33
N GLY A 181 -12.44 2.15 14.71
CA GLY A 181 -12.53 3.60 14.92
C GLY A 181 -11.40 4.43 14.30
N ARG A 182 -10.45 3.82 13.57
CA ARG A 182 -9.34 4.53 12.93
C ARG A 182 -9.50 4.56 11.42
N ILE A 183 -9.27 5.72 10.82
CA ILE A 183 -9.31 5.91 9.36
C ILE A 183 -8.12 5.18 8.72
N LYS A 184 -8.40 4.27 7.80
CA LYS A 184 -7.40 3.48 7.04
C LYS A 184 -7.28 3.93 5.60
N CYS A 185 -8.35 4.43 5.00
CA CYS A 185 -8.38 4.92 3.64
C CYS A 185 -9.43 6.03 3.51
N ASP A 186 -9.15 7.04 2.71
CA ASP A 186 -10.16 8.03 2.33
C ASP A 186 -11.03 7.48 1.19
N GLN A 187 -12.27 7.94 1.09
CA GLN A 187 -13.15 7.57 0.00
C GLN A 187 -12.71 8.31 -1.27
N TYR A 188 -12.06 7.58 -2.18
CA TYR A 188 -11.53 8.15 -3.42
C TYR A 188 -12.46 8.03 -4.62
N TRP A 189 -13.65 7.45 -4.45
CA TRP A 189 -14.66 7.32 -5.49
C TRP A 189 -15.91 8.16 -5.17
N PRO A 190 -16.72 8.54 -6.18
CA PRO A 190 -17.93 9.31 -5.97
C PRO A 190 -18.90 8.62 -5.00
N PHE A 191 -19.64 9.41 -4.23
CA PHE A 191 -20.88 8.93 -3.62
C PHE A 191 -21.85 8.60 -4.75
N ASP A 192 -22.59 7.50 -4.65
CA ASP A 192 -23.70 7.28 -5.56
C ASP A 192 -24.72 8.42 -5.28
N GLU A 193 -24.81 9.39 -6.19
CA GLU A 193 -25.98 10.27 -6.28
C GLU A 193 -27.16 9.39 -6.68
N LYS A 194 -27.99 9.04 -5.70
CA LYS A 194 -29.29 8.42 -5.94
C LYS A 194 -30.36 9.49 -6.05
#